data_AF-A0A087MEI1-F1
#
_entry.id   AF-A0A087MEI1-F1
#
_cell.length_a   1.000
_cell.length_b   1.000
_cell.length_c   1.000
_cell.angle_alpha   90.00
_cell.angle_beta   90.00
_cell.angle_gamma   90.00
#
_symmetry.space_group_name_H-M   'P 1'
#
loop_
_entity.id
_entity.type
_entity.pdbx_description
1 polymer ?
#
loop_
_entity_poly.entity_id
_entity_poly.type
_entity_poly.pdbx_seq_one_letter_code
_entity_poly.pdbx_strand_id
1 'polypeptide(L)'
;MKKEILYLTEYLAKSDNAHVSAFYAVLVQTLATFELYTPTKFTQPQIGALMMRQGLCAPSSYDVGVKALDAALEQLLPLPLQEAKKSLFITLLNANFPKKKSFLSVSLELFLSQLEPVEKSIYENLLAYVSGLNRALALFFVLGKEEASSFTPERLVAFGEALHVKLLELVFNEEENALLSQGLKELLGVYLSLYGKHLYM
;
A
#
# COMPACT_ATOMS: atom_id res chain seq x y z
N MET A 1 -16.46 -7.09 -5.47
CA MET A 1 -15.00 -6.97 -5.24
C MET A 1 -14.50 -5.52 -5.43
N LYS A 2 -14.53 -4.90 -6.62
CA LYS A 2 -14.15 -3.47 -6.78
C LYS A 2 -14.89 -2.51 -5.85
N LYS A 3 -16.22 -2.66 -5.71
CA LYS A 3 -17.04 -1.86 -4.78
C LYS A 3 -16.64 -2.03 -3.31
N GLU A 4 -16.29 -3.25 -2.90
CA GLU A 4 -15.86 -3.54 -1.53
C GLU A 4 -14.52 -2.88 -1.23
N ILE A 5 -13.55 -2.96 -2.15
CA ILE A 5 -12.26 -2.28 -2.04
C ILE A 5 -12.44 -0.76 -1.94
N LEU A 6 -13.31 -0.18 -2.77
CA LEU A 6 -13.61 1.25 -2.70
C LEU A 6 -14.26 1.64 -1.37
N TYR A 7 -15.23 0.86 -0.89
CA TYR A 7 -15.83 1.12 0.42
C TYR A 7 -14.84 0.99 1.57
N LEU A 8 -14.00 -0.05 1.58
CA LEU A 8 -12.97 -0.22 2.60
C LEU A 8 -11.94 0.92 2.56
N THR A 9 -11.49 1.32 1.38
CA THR A 9 -10.55 2.43 1.20
C THR A 9 -11.15 3.74 1.73
N GLU A 10 -12.38 4.07 1.34
CA GLU A 10 -13.12 5.25 1.79
C GLU A 10 -13.44 5.21 3.30
N TYR A 11 -13.79 4.02 3.81
CA TYR A 11 -14.05 3.81 5.23
C TYR A 11 -12.79 4.06 6.07
N LEU A 12 -11.62 3.59 5.62
CA LEU A 12 -10.34 3.82 6.28
C LEU A 12 -9.88 5.27 6.17
N ALA A 13 -10.07 5.90 5.01
CA ALA A 13 -9.73 7.31 4.76
C ALA A 13 -10.52 8.29 5.64
N LYS A 14 -11.72 7.89 6.09
CA LYS A 14 -12.63 8.73 6.88
C LYS A 14 -12.71 8.32 8.35
N SER A 15 -11.73 7.57 8.82
CA SER A 15 -11.66 7.25 10.25
C SER A 15 -11.37 8.50 11.07
N ASP A 16 -12.05 8.61 12.22
CA ASP A 16 -11.92 9.72 13.17
C ASP A 16 -10.50 9.86 13.75
N ASN A 17 -9.68 8.81 13.68
CA ASN A 17 -8.28 8.88 14.08
C ASN A 17 -7.41 9.39 12.92
N ALA A 18 -7.07 10.68 12.96
CA ALA A 18 -6.31 11.37 11.91
C ALA A 18 -4.94 10.75 11.61
N HIS A 19 -4.20 10.28 12.63
CA HIS A 19 -2.89 9.65 12.41
C HIS A 19 -3.02 8.35 11.62
N VAL A 20 -4.06 7.59 11.95
CA VAL A 20 -4.29 6.27 11.38
C VAL A 20 -4.96 6.40 10.01
N SER A 21 -5.83 7.39 9.77
CA SER A 21 -6.44 7.62 8.45
C SER A 21 -5.57 8.36 7.45
N ALA A 22 -4.48 9.04 7.89
CA ALA A 22 -3.66 9.92 7.06
C ALA A 22 -3.24 9.29 5.73
N PHE A 23 -2.72 8.05 5.74
CA PHE A 23 -2.32 7.37 4.51
C PHE A 23 -3.49 7.17 3.53
N TYR A 24 -4.64 6.70 4.01
CA TYR A 24 -5.79 6.43 3.14
C TYR A 24 -6.46 7.71 2.64
N ALA A 25 -6.48 8.77 3.45
CA ALA A 25 -6.91 10.09 3.03
C ALA A 25 -6.04 10.63 1.88
N VAL A 26 -4.70 10.53 2.02
CA VAL A 26 -3.75 10.86 0.97
C VAL A 26 -3.97 10.00 -0.28
N LEU A 27 -4.16 8.70 -0.13
CA LEU A 27 -4.39 7.78 -1.25
C LEU A 27 -5.63 8.17 -2.06
N VAL A 28 -6.76 8.39 -1.37
CA VAL A 28 -8.03 8.81 -2.01
C VAL A 28 -7.87 10.17 -2.69
N GLN A 29 -7.21 11.13 -2.05
CA GLN A 29 -6.96 12.45 -2.63
C GLN A 29 -6.03 12.38 -3.86
N THR A 30 -5.03 11.49 -3.82
CA THR A 30 -4.12 11.30 -4.95
C THR A 30 -4.86 10.72 -6.15
N LEU A 31 -5.68 9.68 -5.94
CA LEU A 31 -6.54 9.14 -7.00
C LEU A 31 -7.46 10.20 -7.60
N ALA A 32 -8.04 11.07 -6.77
CA ALA A 32 -8.90 12.16 -7.22
C ALA A 32 -8.14 13.20 -8.05
N THR A 33 -6.91 13.55 -7.65
CA THR A 33 -6.06 14.51 -8.36
C THR A 33 -5.73 14.06 -9.78
N PHE A 34 -5.59 12.75 -9.99
CA PHE A 34 -5.34 12.16 -11.30
C PHE A 34 -6.63 11.75 -12.06
N GLU A 35 -7.81 12.14 -11.56
CA GLU A 35 -9.11 11.80 -12.14
C GLU A 35 -9.32 10.28 -12.29
N LEU A 36 -8.73 9.50 -11.40
CA LEU A 36 -8.83 8.03 -11.38
C LEU A 36 -9.99 7.55 -10.50
N TYR A 37 -10.49 8.43 -9.62
CA TYR A 37 -11.58 8.14 -8.71
C TYR A 37 -12.24 9.43 -8.23
N THR A 38 -13.54 9.38 -7.96
CA THR A 38 -14.28 10.49 -7.34
C THR A 38 -14.62 10.13 -5.90
N PRO A 39 -14.02 10.80 -4.89
CA PRO A 39 -14.31 10.53 -3.49
C PRO A 39 -15.78 10.79 -3.15
N THR A 40 -16.36 9.93 -2.33
CA THR A 40 -17.75 10.11 -1.88
C THR A 40 -17.86 11.16 -0.77
N LYS A 41 -19.04 11.79 -0.65
CA LYS A 41 -19.37 12.68 0.47
C LYS A 41 -19.80 11.93 1.73
N PHE A 42 -19.99 10.62 1.64
CA PHE A 42 -20.45 9.82 2.77
C PHE A 42 -19.43 9.77 3.90
N THR A 43 -19.91 9.86 5.14
CA THR A 43 -19.10 9.68 6.36
C THR A 43 -18.77 8.21 6.58
N GLN A 44 -17.79 7.91 7.44
CA GLN A 44 -17.41 6.53 7.77
C GLN A 44 -18.62 5.67 8.25
N PRO A 45 -19.49 6.14 9.17
CA PRO A 45 -20.69 5.38 9.56
C PRO A 45 -21.65 5.12 8.39
N GLN A 46 -21.82 6.10 7.49
CA GLN A 46 -22.68 5.95 6.31
C GLN A 46 -22.12 4.90 5.34
N ILE A 47 -20.79 4.87 5.14
CA ILE A 47 -20.12 3.85 4.33
C ILE A 47 -20.31 2.47 4.95
N GLY A 48 -20.13 2.33 6.27
CA GLY A 48 -20.38 1.09 6.99
C GLY A 48 -21.82 0.59 6.83
N ALA A 49 -22.81 1.48 6.90
CA ALA A 49 -24.21 1.15 6.66
C ALA A 49 -24.47 0.69 5.20
N LEU A 50 -23.81 1.31 4.22
CA LEU A 50 -23.90 0.90 2.81
C LEU A 50 -23.28 -0.48 2.56
N MET A 51 -22.14 -0.77 3.20
CA MET A 51 -21.51 -2.10 3.15
C MET A 51 -22.48 -3.18 3.64
N MET A 52 -23.06 -2.99 4.84
CA MET A 52 -24.00 -3.95 5.41
C MET A 52 -25.24 -4.18 4.52
N ARG A 53 -25.78 -3.12 3.91
CA ARG A 53 -26.91 -3.24 2.97
C ARG A 53 -26.57 -4.05 1.72
N GLN A 54 -25.30 -4.13 1.34
CA GLN A 54 -24.82 -4.91 0.21
C GLN A 54 -24.31 -6.30 0.60
N GLY A 55 -24.56 -6.73 1.86
CA GLY A 55 -24.10 -8.02 2.37
C GLY A 55 -22.59 -8.07 2.65
N LEU A 56 -21.92 -6.92 2.72
CA LEU A 56 -20.52 -6.80 3.12
C LEU A 56 -20.42 -6.54 4.63
N CYS A 57 -19.36 -7.05 5.26
CA CYS A 57 -19.10 -6.81 6.67
C CYS A 57 -18.44 -5.43 6.86
N ALA A 58 -19.08 -4.54 7.62
CA ALA A 58 -18.44 -3.33 8.09
C ALA A 58 -17.32 -3.70 9.08
N PRO A 59 -16.11 -3.10 8.98
CA PRO A 59 -15.03 -3.40 9.91
C PRO A 59 -15.38 -3.05 11.35
N SER A 60 -15.02 -3.91 12.30
CA SER A 60 -15.18 -3.65 13.74
C SER A 60 -14.07 -2.77 14.33
N SER A 61 -12.94 -2.67 13.63
CA SER A 61 -11.83 -1.77 13.96
C SER A 61 -11.06 -1.38 12.70
N TYR A 62 -10.19 -0.38 12.83
CA TYR A 62 -9.33 0.04 11.74
C TYR A 62 -8.42 -1.10 11.24
N ASP A 63 -7.75 -1.83 12.14
CA ASP A 63 -6.86 -2.94 11.77
C ASP A 63 -7.61 -4.07 11.05
N VAL A 64 -8.85 -4.34 11.49
CA VAL A 64 -9.73 -5.30 10.80
C VAL A 64 -10.05 -4.81 9.39
N GLY A 65 -10.29 -3.50 9.22
CA GLY A 65 -10.52 -2.88 7.91
C GLY A 65 -9.31 -2.96 6.99
N VAL A 66 -8.10 -2.69 7.51
CA VAL A 66 -6.85 -2.83 6.74
C VAL A 66 -6.64 -4.27 6.31
N LYS A 67 -6.81 -5.25 7.20
CA LYS A 67 -6.70 -6.68 6.86
C LYS A 67 -7.71 -7.10 5.81
N ALA A 68 -8.96 -6.63 5.92
CA ALA A 68 -10.00 -6.91 4.93
C ALA A 68 -9.65 -6.30 3.56
N LEU A 69 -9.14 -5.06 3.53
CA LEU A 69 -8.70 -4.41 2.31
C LEU A 69 -7.51 -5.15 1.68
N ASP A 70 -6.50 -5.51 2.47
CA ASP A 70 -5.33 -6.26 2.00
C ASP A 70 -5.75 -7.60 1.41
N ALA A 71 -6.67 -8.33 2.06
CA ALA A 71 -7.21 -9.58 1.54
C ALA A 71 -7.99 -9.39 0.23
N ALA A 72 -8.85 -8.37 0.15
CA ALA A 72 -9.64 -8.07 -1.04
C ALA A 72 -8.76 -7.66 -2.24
N LEU A 73 -7.72 -6.85 -1.99
CA LEU A 73 -6.72 -6.48 -2.99
C LEU A 73 -5.95 -7.71 -3.47
N GLU A 74 -5.38 -8.50 -2.55
CA GLU A 74 -4.58 -9.67 -2.89
C GLU A 74 -5.37 -10.68 -3.74
N GLN A 75 -6.65 -10.92 -3.43
CA GLN A 75 -7.53 -11.81 -4.20
C GLN A 75 -7.72 -11.38 -5.66
N LEU A 76 -7.57 -10.09 -5.99
CA LEU A 76 -7.72 -9.58 -7.35
C LEU A 76 -6.40 -9.50 -8.13
N LEU A 77 -5.26 -9.61 -7.45
CA LEU A 77 -3.96 -9.59 -8.10
C LEU A 77 -3.61 -10.98 -8.66
N PRO A 78 -2.98 -11.08 -9.85
CA PRO A 78 -2.45 -12.34 -10.34
C PRO A 78 -1.46 -12.98 -9.37
N LEU A 79 -1.50 -14.31 -9.20
CA LEU A 79 -0.58 -15.03 -8.31
C LEU A 79 0.91 -14.70 -8.56
N PRO A 80 1.40 -14.61 -9.82
CA PRO A 80 2.79 -14.21 -10.07
C PRO A 80 3.15 -12.82 -9.53
N LEU A 81 2.20 -11.88 -9.55
CA LEU A 81 2.39 -10.55 -8.97
C LEU A 81 2.41 -10.62 -7.44
N GLN A 82 1.52 -11.42 -6.84
CA GLN A 82 1.51 -11.65 -5.39
C GLN A 82 2.86 -12.19 -4.88
N GLU A 83 3.38 -13.22 -5.56
CA GLU A 83 4.67 -13.85 -5.23
C GLU A 83 5.84 -12.88 -5.44
N ALA A 84 5.87 -12.18 -6.58
CA ALA A 84 6.93 -11.24 -6.90
C ALA A 84 7.06 -10.10 -5.86
N LYS A 85 5.93 -9.55 -5.37
CA LYS A 85 5.95 -8.52 -4.30
C LYS A 85 6.60 -9.06 -3.02
N LYS A 86 6.26 -10.29 -2.63
CA LYS A 86 6.82 -10.97 -1.44
C LYS A 86 8.32 -11.19 -1.63
N SER A 87 8.74 -11.73 -2.77
CA SER A 87 10.15 -11.93 -3.10
C SER A 87 10.96 -10.65 -3.15
N LEU A 88 10.40 -9.55 -3.67
CA LEU A 88 11.04 -8.23 -3.65
C LEU A 88 11.27 -7.74 -2.24
N PHE A 89 10.26 -7.84 -1.37
CA PHE A 89 10.40 -7.42 0.03
C PHE A 89 11.42 -8.27 0.79
N ILE A 90 11.42 -9.59 0.60
CA ILE A 90 12.44 -10.47 1.19
C ILE A 90 13.86 -10.13 0.67
N THR A 91 13.99 -9.82 -0.62
CA THR A 91 15.27 -9.37 -1.20
C THR A 91 15.74 -8.08 -0.55
N LEU A 92 14.83 -7.13 -0.35
CA LEU A 92 15.11 -5.86 0.31
C LEU A 92 15.55 -6.07 1.76
N LEU A 93 14.89 -6.94 2.51
CA LEU A 93 15.30 -7.29 3.88
C LEU A 93 16.69 -7.95 3.89
N ASN A 94 16.97 -8.87 2.98
CA ASN A 94 18.29 -9.51 2.88
C ASN A 94 19.42 -8.52 2.58
N ALA A 95 19.15 -7.50 1.76
CA ALA A 95 20.13 -6.48 1.41
C ALA A 95 20.42 -5.53 2.57
N ASN A 96 19.39 -5.15 3.33
CA ASN A 96 19.51 -4.16 4.41
C ASN A 96 19.88 -4.77 5.77
N PHE A 97 19.62 -6.07 5.98
CA PHE A 97 19.95 -6.78 7.21
C PHE A 97 20.87 -7.99 6.96
N PRO A 98 22.08 -7.79 6.39
CA PRO A 98 22.95 -8.87 5.94
C PRO A 98 23.36 -9.82 7.09
N LYS A 99 23.53 -9.29 8.31
CA LYS A 99 23.85 -10.08 9.51
C LYS A 99 22.68 -10.93 10.01
N LYS A 100 21.45 -10.69 9.54
CA LYS A 100 20.23 -11.39 9.96
C LYS A 100 19.67 -12.31 8.88
N LYS A 101 20.35 -12.44 7.74
CA LYS A 101 19.95 -13.26 6.59
C LYS A 101 19.70 -14.73 6.94
N SER A 102 20.52 -15.30 7.83
CA SER A 102 20.35 -16.68 8.30
C SER A 102 19.01 -16.88 9.02
N PHE A 103 18.58 -15.90 9.83
CA PHE A 103 17.30 -15.95 10.54
C PHE A 103 16.11 -15.80 9.58
N LEU A 104 16.20 -14.89 8.61
CA LEU A 104 15.15 -14.69 7.61
C LEU A 104 14.95 -15.91 6.72
N SER A 105 16.02 -16.71 6.50
CA SER A 105 15.95 -17.97 5.75
C SER A 105 15.16 -19.06 6.49
N VAL A 106 14.99 -18.93 7.82
CA VAL A 106 14.19 -19.85 8.65
C VAL A 106 12.75 -19.37 8.73
N SER A 107 12.52 -18.16 9.24
CA SER A 107 11.19 -17.55 9.31
C SER A 107 11.26 -16.04 9.54
N LEU A 108 10.20 -15.34 9.13
CA LEU A 108 10.06 -13.91 9.44
C LEU A 108 9.99 -13.67 10.95
N GLU A 109 9.31 -14.53 11.70
CA GLU A 109 9.19 -14.44 13.16
C GLU A 109 10.55 -14.51 13.86
N LEU A 110 11.41 -15.46 13.44
CA LEU A 110 12.74 -15.58 13.98
C LEU A 110 13.57 -14.35 13.64
N PHE A 111 13.52 -13.87 12.39
CA PHE A 111 14.18 -12.63 11.98
C PHE A 111 13.78 -11.45 12.87
N LEU A 112 12.48 -11.24 13.11
CA LEU A 112 11.98 -10.15 13.95
C LEU A 112 12.46 -10.26 15.39
N SER A 113 12.55 -11.47 15.93
CA SER A 113 13.05 -11.70 17.31
C SER A 113 14.51 -11.31 17.50
N GLN A 114 15.29 -11.25 16.41
CA GLN A 114 16.72 -10.96 16.43
C GLN A 114 17.05 -9.50 16.11
N LEU A 115 16.06 -8.65 15.83
CA LEU A 115 16.29 -7.23 15.54
C LEU A 115 16.59 -6.46 16.83
N GLU A 116 17.68 -5.71 16.81
CA GLU A 116 17.95 -4.69 17.83
C GLU A 116 16.93 -3.54 17.71
N PRO A 117 16.73 -2.72 18.76
CA PRO A 117 15.71 -1.65 18.73
C PRO A 117 15.81 -0.72 17.52
N VAL A 118 17.02 -0.35 17.10
CA VAL A 118 17.25 0.50 15.92
C VAL A 118 16.91 -0.26 14.63
N GLU A 119 17.35 -1.52 14.52
CA GLU A 119 17.04 -2.39 13.38
C GLU A 119 15.53 -2.62 13.24
N LYS A 120 14.82 -2.74 14.38
CA LYS A 120 13.37 -2.87 14.43
C LYS A 120 12.68 -1.61 13.92
N SER A 121 13.13 -0.43 14.33
CA SER A 121 12.60 0.84 13.81
C SER A 121 12.79 0.96 12.29
N ILE A 122 13.98 0.58 11.79
CA ILE A 122 14.26 0.59 10.34
C ILE A 122 13.32 -0.40 9.62
N TYR A 123 13.16 -1.60 10.16
CA TYR A 123 12.25 -2.60 9.61
C TYR A 123 10.80 -2.10 9.56
N GLU A 124 10.31 -1.50 10.65
CA GLU A 124 8.94 -0.98 10.76
C GLU A 124 8.68 0.15 9.76
N ASN A 125 9.62 1.10 9.63
CA ASN A 125 9.51 2.18 8.65
C ASN A 125 9.55 1.65 7.21
N LEU A 126 10.43 0.70 6.93
CA LEU A 126 10.52 0.08 5.61
C LEU A 126 9.26 -0.72 5.26
N LEU A 127 8.73 -1.48 6.22
CA LEU A 127 7.48 -2.21 6.09
C LEU A 127 6.32 -1.25 5.85
N ALA A 128 6.24 -0.13 6.59
CA ALA A 128 5.21 0.87 6.43
C ALA A 128 5.24 1.49 5.03
N TYR A 129 6.42 1.91 4.55
CA TYR A 129 6.60 2.45 3.21
C TYR A 129 6.21 1.44 2.12
N VAL A 130 6.75 0.22 2.18
CA VAL A 130 6.50 -0.82 1.16
C VAL A 130 5.03 -1.28 1.18
N SER A 131 4.41 -1.38 2.35
CA SER A 131 2.99 -1.74 2.47
C SER A 131 2.10 -0.63 1.91
N GLY A 132 2.39 0.63 2.22
CA GLY A 132 1.67 1.78 1.68
C GLY A 132 1.77 1.84 0.15
N LEU A 133 2.98 1.67 -0.39
CA LEU A 133 3.22 1.63 -1.82
C LEU A 133 2.46 0.47 -2.49
N ASN A 134 2.56 -0.74 -1.95
CA ASN A 134 1.86 -1.90 -2.50
C ASN A 134 0.34 -1.74 -2.47
N ARG A 135 -0.23 -1.21 -1.38
CA ARG A 135 -1.69 -0.97 -1.30
C ARG A 135 -2.14 0.02 -2.37
N ALA A 136 -1.39 1.11 -2.54
CA ALA A 136 -1.72 2.13 -3.53
C ALA A 136 -1.63 1.58 -4.97
N LEU A 137 -0.55 0.87 -5.30
CA LEU A 137 -0.36 0.28 -6.63
C LEU A 137 -1.33 -0.88 -6.91
N ALA A 138 -1.66 -1.68 -5.89
CA ALA A 138 -2.69 -2.71 -6.01
C ALA A 138 -4.08 -2.09 -6.25
N LEU A 139 -4.40 -1.00 -5.56
CA LEU A 139 -5.63 -0.27 -5.80
C LEU A 139 -5.67 0.30 -7.24
N PHE A 140 -4.60 0.95 -7.69
CA PHE A 140 -4.48 1.41 -9.08
C PHE A 140 -4.68 0.25 -10.07
N PHE A 141 -4.03 -0.88 -9.84
CA PHE A 141 -4.14 -2.09 -10.67
C PHE A 141 -5.58 -2.59 -10.75
N VAL A 142 -6.25 -2.72 -9.61
CA VAL A 142 -7.63 -3.21 -9.54
C VAL A 142 -8.59 -2.27 -10.28
N LEU A 143 -8.42 -0.96 -10.12
CA LEU A 143 -9.26 0.01 -10.80
C LEU A 143 -8.99 0.04 -12.31
N GLY A 144 -7.72 -0.04 -12.71
CA GLY A 144 -7.28 0.03 -14.10
C GLY A 144 -7.58 -1.20 -14.94
N LYS A 145 -7.72 -2.38 -14.32
CA LYS A 145 -8.04 -3.64 -15.03
C LYS A 145 -9.35 -3.56 -15.83
N GLU A 146 -10.30 -2.74 -15.38
CA GLU A 146 -11.60 -2.56 -16.04
C GLU A 146 -11.69 -1.28 -16.89
N GLU A 147 -10.74 -0.35 -16.75
CA GLU A 147 -10.80 1.01 -17.29
C GLU A 147 -9.46 1.45 -17.91
N ALA A 148 -8.91 0.62 -18.82
CA ALA A 148 -7.57 0.81 -19.39
C ALA A 148 -7.35 2.17 -20.09
N SER A 149 -8.40 2.84 -20.58
CA SER A 149 -8.28 4.17 -21.19
C SER A 149 -7.92 5.27 -20.19
N SER A 150 -8.32 5.11 -18.92
CA SER A 150 -8.12 6.10 -17.86
C SER A 150 -6.91 5.78 -16.98
N PHE A 151 -6.47 4.52 -16.98
CA PHE A 151 -5.33 4.03 -16.21
C PHE A 151 -4.22 3.66 -17.18
N THR A 152 -3.45 4.65 -17.63
CA THR A 152 -2.34 4.47 -18.59
C THR A 152 -1.00 4.27 -17.87
N PRO A 153 0.05 3.76 -18.56
CA PRO A 153 1.39 3.66 -17.99
C PRO A 153 1.92 4.99 -17.43
N GLU A 154 1.68 6.10 -18.12
CA GLU A 154 2.10 7.44 -17.70
C GLU A 154 1.38 7.86 -16.42
N ARG A 155 0.09 7.55 -16.32
CA ARG A 155 -0.71 7.81 -15.11
C ARG A 155 -0.27 6.92 -13.96
N LEU A 156 0.13 5.67 -14.20
CA LEU A 156 0.70 4.78 -13.18
C LEU A 156 1.99 5.39 -12.60
N VAL A 157 2.89 5.86 -13.47
CA VAL A 157 4.14 6.50 -13.04
C VAL A 157 3.81 7.75 -12.23
N ALA A 158 3.06 8.70 -12.79
CA ALA A 158 2.74 9.96 -12.12
C ALA A 158 2.03 9.75 -10.77
N PHE A 159 1.09 8.80 -10.71
CA PHE A 159 0.43 8.40 -9.47
C PHE A 159 1.43 7.87 -8.43
N GLY A 160 2.30 6.95 -8.83
CA GLY A 160 3.32 6.38 -7.94
C GLY A 160 4.33 7.42 -7.45
N GLU A 161 4.73 8.37 -8.29
CA GLU A 161 5.63 9.46 -7.89
C GLU A 161 4.99 10.39 -6.86
N ALA A 162 3.73 10.78 -7.07
CA ALA A 162 3.00 11.61 -6.11
C ALA A 162 2.84 10.91 -4.77
N LEU A 163 2.50 9.61 -4.79
CA LEU A 163 2.41 8.79 -3.58
C LEU A 163 3.73 8.60 -2.87
N HIS A 164 4.82 8.43 -3.60
CA HIS A 164 6.16 8.29 -3.03
C HIS A 164 6.52 9.50 -2.17
N VAL A 165 6.33 10.71 -2.70
CA VAL A 165 6.59 11.95 -1.93
C VAL A 165 5.77 11.97 -0.64
N LYS A 166 4.48 11.64 -0.73
CA LYS A 166 3.60 11.65 0.45
C LYS A 166 3.92 10.54 1.46
N LEU A 167 4.32 9.36 0.99
CA LEU A 167 4.76 8.27 1.86
C LEU A 167 6.05 8.62 2.58
N LEU A 168 6.98 9.32 1.93
CA LEU A 168 8.20 9.79 2.58
C LEU A 168 7.87 10.74 3.73
N GLU A 169 7.00 11.73 3.48
CA GLU A 169 6.55 12.70 4.49
C GLU A 169 5.78 12.05 5.66
N LEU A 170 5.06 10.95 5.41
CA LEU A 170 4.26 10.27 6.44
C LEU A 170 5.07 9.30 7.31
N VAL A 171 6.12 8.69 6.75
CA VAL A 171 6.83 7.56 7.39
C VAL A 171 8.16 8.00 8.00
N PHE A 172 8.86 8.94 7.37
CA PHE A 172 10.22 9.30 7.72
C PHE A 172 10.30 10.73 8.22
N ASN A 173 11.19 10.98 9.17
CA ASN A 173 11.56 12.35 9.53
C ASN A 173 12.46 13.00 8.44
N GLU A 174 12.76 14.29 8.59
CA GLU A 174 13.54 15.04 7.58
C GLU A 174 14.94 14.46 7.34
N GLU A 175 15.63 14.00 8.38
CA GLU A 175 16.99 13.44 8.29
C GLU A 175 16.97 12.08 7.58
N GLU A 176 16.05 11.20 7.98
CA GLU A 176 15.83 9.90 7.35
C GLU A 176 15.46 10.07 5.87
N ASN A 177 14.58 11.03 5.56
CA ASN A 177 14.15 11.31 4.20
C ASN A 177 15.34 11.75 3.32
N ALA A 178 16.19 12.66 3.83
CA ALA A 178 17.38 13.11 3.10
C ALA A 178 18.34 11.97 2.76
N LEU A 179 18.43 10.94 3.61
CA LEU A 179 19.31 9.79 3.40
C LEU A 179 18.68 8.70 2.53
N LEU A 180 17.36 8.48 2.63
CA LEU A 180 16.68 7.33 2.05
C LEU A 180 15.95 7.65 0.74
N SER A 181 15.63 8.92 0.46
CA SER A 181 14.76 9.33 -0.66
C SER A 181 15.19 8.71 -1.98
N GLN A 182 16.48 8.78 -2.34
CA GLN A 182 16.99 8.24 -3.60
C GLN A 182 16.83 6.71 -3.69
N GLY A 183 17.22 5.97 -2.64
CA GLY A 183 17.07 4.52 -2.62
C GLY A 183 15.61 4.06 -2.66
N LEU A 184 14.73 4.79 -1.98
CA LEU A 184 13.29 4.53 -1.99
C LEU A 184 12.63 4.91 -3.33
N LYS A 185 13.20 5.88 -4.05
CA LYS A 185 12.79 6.25 -5.41
C LYS A 185 13.17 5.17 -6.43
N GLU A 186 14.35 4.57 -6.30
CA GLU A 186 14.75 3.42 -7.10
C GLU A 186 13.85 2.21 -6.82
N LEU A 187 13.56 1.95 -5.54
CA LEU A 187 12.62 0.91 -5.12
C LEU A 187 11.22 1.13 -5.71
N LEU A 188 10.73 2.38 -5.72
CA LEU A 188 9.48 2.75 -6.40
C LEU A 188 9.51 2.32 -7.86
N GLY A 189 10.59 2.62 -8.59
CA GLY A 189 10.74 2.24 -10.01
C GLY A 189 10.62 0.74 -10.24
N VAL A 190 11.17 -0.08 -9.34
CA VAL A 190 11.04 -1.55 -9.39
C VAL A 190 9.58 -1.98 -9.20
N TYR A 191 8.88 -1.42 -8.21
CA TYR A 191 7.47 -1.73 -7.99
C TYR A 191 6.58 -1.26 -9.16
N LEU A 192 6.80 -0.04 -9.68
CA LEU A 192 6.07 0.47 -10.85
C LEU A 192 6.24 -0.46 -12.06
N SER A 193 7.47 -0.90 -12.32
CA SER A 193 7.76 -1.85 -13.40
C SER A 193 7.05 -3.19 -13.17
N LEU A 194 7.04 -3.69 -11.93
CA LEU A 194 6.38 -4.94 -11.59
C LEU A 194 4.86 -4.87 -11.81
N TYR A 195 4.19 -3.83 -11.30
CA TYR A 195 2.75 -3.67 -11.48
C TYR A 195 2.40 -3.36 -12.94
N GLY A 196 3.16 -2.48 -13.60
CA GLY A 196 2.96 -2.11 -15.00
C GLY A 196 3.07 -3.31 -15.94
N LYS A 197 4.04 -4.19 -15.72
CA LYS A 197 4.18 -5.44 -16.49
C LYS A 197 2.91 -6.29 -16.43
N HIS A 198 2.25 -6.39 -15.28
CA HIS A 198 1.06 -7.23 -15.14
C HIS A 198 -0.23 -6.54 -15.58
N LEU A 199 -0.24 -5.22 -15.68
CA LEU A 199 -1.43 -4.44 -16.03
C LEU A 199 -1.50 -4.17 -17.54
N TYR A 200 -0.35 -4.01 -18.20
CA TYR A 200 -0.27 -3.52 -19.59
C TYR A 200 0.37 -4.49 -20.57
N MET A 201 0.97 -5.60 -20.12
CA MET A 201 1.58 -6.64 -20.97
C MET A 201 0.87 -7.96 -20.77
#